data_AF-A0A251RJ60-F1
#
_entry.id   AF-A0A251RJ60-F1
#
_cell.length_a   1.000
_cell.length_b   1.000
_cell.length_c   1.000
_cell.angle_alpha   90.00
_cell.angle_beta   90.00
_cell.angle_gamma   90.00
#
_symmetry.space_group_name_H-M   'P 1'
#
loop_
_entity.id
_entity.type
_entity.pdbx_description
1 polymer ?
#
loop_
_entity_poly.entity_id
_entity_poly.type
_entity_poly.pdbx_seq_one_letter_code
_entity_poly.pdbx_strand_id
1 'polypeptide(L)'
;MRFLWKSMPATVKEGNPEVIAAWKIGQKLWVRDYGGVYEAIRGYDWSQEAQGLVAAFSDLYTKNMFQLLQSAYSTISIQDTALFLGMSEDDATTFVQQQGWAVDPASQMLTVKKQPIVTEQKLDARKLQNLTEYVFHLEH
;
A
#
# COMPACT_ATOMS: atom_id res chain seq x y z
N MET A 1 14.29 -9.51 -1.43
CA MET A 1 13.51 -10.62 -0.85
C MET A 1 13.85 -12.00 -1.43
N ARG A 2 14.04 -12.20 -2.75
CA ARG A 2 14.35 -13.53 -3.34
C ARG A 2 15.72 -14.13 -2.93
N PHE A 3 16.71 -13.30 -2.64
CA PHE A 3 18.06 -13.74 -2.24
C PHE A 3 18.15 -14.26 -0.81
N LEU A 4 17.32 -13.75 0.11
CA LEU A 4 17.28 -14.20 1.51
C LEU A 4 16.73 -15.61 1.62
N TRP A 5 15.62 -15.91 0.93
CA TRP A 5 15.05 -17.26 0.89
C TRP A 5 15.99 -18.29 0.27
N LYS A 6 16.74 -17.91 -0.76
CA LYS A 6 17.70 -18.81 -1.41
C LYS A 6 18.95 -19.08 -0.54
N SER A 7 19.30 -18.15 0.34
CA SER A 7 20.47 -18.25 1.23
C SER A 7 20.16 -18.88 2.60
N MET A 8 18.88 -19.07 2.95
CA MET A 8 18.50 -19.71 4.21
C MET A 8 18.65 -21.25 4.16
N PRO A 9 19.38 -21.86 5.12
CA PRO A 9 19.52 -23.31 5.20
C PRO A 9 18.17 -23.99 5.43
N ALA A 10 17.99 -25.19 4.87
CA ALA A 10 16.75 -25.96 4.96
C ALA A 10 16.30 -26.19 6.41
N THR A 11 17.26 -26.33 7.33
CA THR A 11 17.03 -26.47 8.78
C THR A 11 16.24 -25.32 9.40
N VAL A 12 16.44 -24.08 8.92
CA VAL A 12 15.68 -22.91 9.41
C VAL A 12 14.29 -22.86 8.80
N LYS A 13 14.14 -23.34 7.55
CA LYS A 13 12.85 -23.42 6.86
C LYS A 13 11.96 -24.49 7.48
N GLU A 14 12.50 -25.66 7.79
CA GLU A 14 11.75 -26.77 8.42
C GLU A 14 11.50 -26.53 9.91
N GLY A 15 12.40 -25.83 10.62
CA GLY A 15 12.27 -25.55 12.05
C GLY A 15 11.38 -24.36 12.41
N ASN A 16 11.07 -23.45 11.47
CA ASN A 16 10.32 -22.23 11.76
C ASN A 16 9.12 -22.08 10.80
N PRO A 17 7.94 -22.58 11.17
CA PRO A 17 6.74 -22.43 10.35
C PRO A 17 6.36 -20.95 10.15
N GLU A 18 6.76 -20.05 11.05
CA GLU A 18 6.56 -18.59 10.93
C GLU A 18 7.31 -17.99 9.74
N VAL A 19 8.54 -18.47 9.47
CA VAL A 19 9.36 -18.01 8.34
C VAL A 19 8.74 -18.44 7.02
N ILE A 20 8.17 -19.65 6.97
CA ILE A 20 7.41 -20.12 5.80
C ILE A 20 6.15 -19.26 5.60
N ALA A 21 5.42 -18.94 6.66
CA ALA A 21 4.24 -18.09 6.59
C ALA A 21 4.58 -16.68 6.10
N ALA A 22 5.67 -16.09 6.62
CA ALA A 22 6.14 -14.75 6.23
C ALA A 22 6.56 -14.74 4.77
N TRP A 23 7.19 -15.81 4.31
CA TRP A 23 7.54 -15.99 2.91
C TRP A 23 6.32 -16.11 2.01
N LYS A 24 5.28 -16.85 2.41
CA LYS A 24 4.01 -16.92 1.67
C LYS A 24 3.35 -15.55 1.54
N ILE A 25 3.35 -14.75 2.61
CA ILE A 25 2.86 -13.35 2.57
C ILE A 25 3.67 -12.54 1.55
N GLY A 26 5.00 -12.63 1.59
CA GLY A 26 5.88 -11.95 0.65
C GLY A 26 5.66 -12.40 -0.81
N GLN A 27 5.38 -13.68 -1.05
CA GLN A 27 5.02 -14.19 -2.37
C GLN A 27 3.70 -13.60 -2.85
N LYS A 28 2.67 -13.59 -2.00
CA LYS A 28 1.36 -13.00 -2.30
C LYS A 28 1.47 -11.50 -2.60
N LEU A 29 2.29 -10.79 -1.84
CA LEU A 29 2.61 -9.38 -2.06
C LEU A 29 3.27 -9.16 -3.43
N TRP A 30 4.13 -10.10 -3.87
CA TRP A 30 4.80 -10.04 -5.17
C TRP A 30 3.83 -10.21 -6.34
N VAL A 31 2.87 -11.14 -6.22
CA VAL A 31 1.82 -11.33 -7.24
C VAL A 31 0.75 -10.22 -7.19
N ARG A 32 0.91 -9.25 -6.28
CA ARG A 32 -0.09 -8.21 -5.97
C ARG A 32 -1.45 -8.82 -5.59
N ASP A 33 -1.41 -9.98 -4.96
CA ASP A 33 -2.60 -10.68 -4.49
C ASP A 33 -2.99 -10.10 -3.13
N TYR A 34 -3.60 -8.91 -3.16
CA TYR A 34 -3.88 -8.09 -1.96
C TYR A 34 -4.76 -8.84 -0.96
N GLY A 35 -5.88 -9.43 -1.41
CA GLY A 35 -6.74 -10.26 -0.56
C GLY A 35 -5.99 -11.44 0.06
N GLY A 36 -5.20 -12.16 -0.74
CA GLY A 36 -4.43 -13.31 -0.28
C GLY A 36 -3.30 -12.97 0.70
N VAL A 37 -2.82 -11.73 0.74
CA VAL A 37 -1.88 -11.26 1.78
C VAL A 37 -2.56 -11.26 3.14
N TYR A 38 -3.76 -10.66 3.25
CA TYR A 38 -4.49 -10.59 4.52
C TYR A 38 -5.00 -11.97 4.97
N GLU A 39 -5.44 -12.80 4.02
CA GLU A 39 -5.79 -14.19 4.32
C GLU A 39 -4.59 -15.00 4.82
N ALA A 40 -3.41 -14.83 4.21
CA ALA A 40 -2.20 -15.52 4.67
C ALA A 40 -1.72 -15.02 6.04
N ILE A 41 -1.94 -13.74 6.34
CA ILE A 41 -1.65 -13.15 7.65
C ILE A 41 -2.58 -13.71 8.73
N ARG A 42 -3.90 -13.72 8.48
CA ARG A 42 -4.91 -14.20 9.45
C ARG A 42 -4.96 -15.72 9.56
N GLY A 43 -4.61 -16.43 8.49
CA GLY A 43 -4.64 -17.90 8.43
C GLY A 43 -3.47 -18.60 9.11
N TYR A 44 -2.55 -17.84 9.71
CA TYR A 44 -1.40 -18.38 10.43
C TYR A 44 -1.37 -17.85 11.87
N ASP A 45 -1.16 -18.74 12.83
CA ASP A 45 -1.07 -18.40 14.25
C ASP A 45 0.36 -17.94 14.56
N TRP A 46 0.56 -16.62 14.54
CA TRP A 46 1.86 -16.00 14.80
C TRP A 46 2.16 -16.00 16.29
N SER A 47 3.43 -16.20 16.66
CA SER A 47 3.87 -16.01 18.04
C SER A 47 3.63 -14.57 18.47
N GLN A 48 3.41 -14.32 19.77
CA GLN A 48 3.17 -12.98 20.33
C GLN A 48 4.16 -11.91 19.83
N GLU A 49 5.45 -12.30 19.71
CA GLU A 49 6.52 -11.42 19.23
C GLU A 49 6.37 -11.05 17.73
N ALA A 50 5.95 -12.01 16.91
CA ALA A 50 5.74 -11.80 15.48
C ALA A 50 4.37 -11.16 15.18
N GLN A 51 3.36 -11.44 15.99
CA GLN A 51 2.00 -10.91 15.83
C GLN A 51 1.98 -9.38 15.90
N GLY A 52 2.75 -8.77 16.82
CA GLY A 52 2.89 -7.31 16.88
C GLY A 52 3.50 -6.72 15.62
N LEU A 53 4.55 -7.36 15.08
CA LEU A 53 5.20 -6.93 13.83
C LEU A 53 4.27 -7.07 12.62
N VAL A 54 3.56 -8.20 12.51
CA VAL A 54 2.64 -8.48 11.40
C VAL A 54 1.42 -7.56 11.44
N ALA A 55 0.91 -7.25 12.63
CA ALA A 55 -0.16 -6.28 12.82
C ALA A 55 0.30 -4.87 12.41
N ALA A 56 1.48 -4.43 12.86
CA ALA A 56 2.05 -3.14 12.47
C ALA A 56 2.31 -3.05 10.96
N PHE A 57 2.80 -4.13 10.34
CA PHE A 57 2.97 -4.20 8.89
C PHE A 57 1.62 -4.09 8.16
N SER A 58 0.59 -4.81 8.62
CA SER A 58 -0.75 -4.77 8.03
C SER A 58 -1.36 -3.37 8.12
N ASP A 59 -1.23 -2.71 9.28
CA ASP A 59 -1.70 -1.32 9.47
C ASP A 59 -0.96 -0.34 8.55
N LEU A 60 0.38 -0.42 8.49
CA LEU A 60 1.18 0.41 7.60
C LEU A 60 0.82 0.18 6.13
N TYR A 61 0.62 -1.09 5.74
CA TYR A 61 0.25 -1.46 4.38
C TYR A 61 -1.13 -0.92 4.00
N THR A 62 -2.13 -1.09 4.87
CA THR A 62 -3.49 -0.56 4.71
C THR A 62 -3.45 0.96 4.57
N LYS A 63 -2.67 1.66 5.42
CA LYS A 63 -2.50 3.12 5.34
C LYS A 63 -1.87 3.58 4.03
N ASN A 64 -0.81 2.92 3.58
CA ASN A 64 -0.18 3.25 2.29
C ASN A 64 -1.14 3.04 1.12
N MET A 65 -1.89 1.94 1.12
CA MET A 65 -2.88 1.67 0.10
C MET A 65 -4.00 2.69 0.11
N PHE A 66 -4.50 3.04 1.31
CA PHE A 66 -5.52 4.07 1.48
C PHE A 66 -5.06 5.43 0.95
N GLN A 67 -3.81 5.84 1.21
CA GLN A 67 -3.23 7.06 0.67
C GLN A 67 -3.08 7.02 -0.86
N LEU A 68 -2.72 5.86 -1.42
CA LEU A 68 -2.69 5.66 -2.87
C LEU A 68 -4.09 5.82 -3.47
N LEU A 69 -5.11 5.22 -2.85
CA LEU A 69 -6.50 5.37 -3.28
C LEU A 69 -6.93 6.84 -3.25
N GLN A 70 -6.58 7.58 -2.19
CA GLN A 70 -6.84 9.01 -2.07
C GLN A 70 -6.22 9.86 -3.17
N SER A 71 -5.03 9.46 -3.63
CA SER A 71 -4.24 10.25 -4.58
C SER A 71 -4.53 9.90 -6.03
N ALA A 72 -4.73 8.61 -6.33
CA ALA A 72 -4.87 8.11 -7.69
C ALA A 72 -6.33 8.01 -8.16
N TYR A 73 -7.28 7.78 -7.25
CA TYR A 73 -8.68 7.57 -7.60
C TYR A 73 -9.54 8.76 -7.18
N SER A 74 -10.47 9.14 -8.05
CA SER A 74 -11.52 10.11 -7.70
C SER A 74 -12.80 9.38 -7.26
N THR A 75 -13.05 8.25 -7.92
CA THR A 75 -14.11 7.31 -7.62
C THR A 75 -13.56 5.88 -7.74
N ILE A 76 -14.00 4.98 -6.86
CA ILE A 76 -13.58 3.58 -6.83
C ILE A 76 -14.71 2.69 -6.32
N SER A 77 -14.83 1.46 -6.80
CA SER A 77 -15.84 0.52 -6.33
C SER A 77 -15.62 0.12 -4.87
N ILE A 78 -16.70 -0.22 -4.15
CA ILE A 78 -16.60 -0.79 -2.79
C ILE A 78 -15.78 -2.09 -2.81
N GLN A 79 -16.00 -2.95 -3.80
CA GLN A 79 -15.30 -4.22 -3.95
C GLN A 79 -13.79 -4.05 -4.13
N ASP A 80 -13.35 -3.16 -5.03
CA ASP A 80 -11.94 -2.84 -5.22
C ASP A 80 -11.33 -2.30 -3.92
N THR A 81 -12.04 -1.40 -3.24
CA THR A 81 -11.57 -0.82 -1.97
C THR A 81 -11.44 -1.87 -0.88
N ALA A 82 -12.40 -2.80 -0.77
CA ALA A 82 -12.34 -3.93 0.14
C ALA A 82 -11.13 -4.82 -0.16
N LEU A 83 -10.88 -5.10 -1.44
CA LEU A 83 -9.74 -5.89 -1.90
C LEU A 83 -8.39 -5.21 -1.60
N PHE A 84 -8.31 -3.89 -1.79
CA PHE A 84 -7.11 -3.11 -1.51
C PHE A 84 -6.84 -2.95 0.00
N LEU A 85 -7.88 -2.74 0.80
CA LEU A 85 -7.79 -2.58 2.25
C LEU A 85 -7.72 -3.92 3.01
N GLY A 86 -8.01 -5.05 2.34
CA GLY A 86 -7.91 -6.37 2.97
C GLY A 86 -9.00 -6.70 3.97
N MET A 87 -10.15 -6.06 3.82
CA MET A 87 -11.28 -6.18 4.73
C MET A 87 -12.55 -6.44 3.93
N SER A 88 -13.62 -6.84 4.61
CA SER A 88 -14.91 -7.05 3.96
C SER A 88 -15.46 -5.74 3.40
N GLU A 89 -16.35 -5.83 2.42
CA GLU A 89 -17.00 -4.66 1.80
C GLU A 89 -17.70 -3.77 2.84
N ASP A 90 -18.31 -4.38 3.86
CA ASP A 90 -18.96 -3.69 4.97
C ASP A 90 -17.96 -2.92 5.86
N ASP A 91 -16.87 -3.58 6.27
CA ASP A 91 -15.78 -2.94 7.03
C ASP A 91 -15.12 -1.82 6.23
N ALA A 92 -14.86 -2.04 4.94
CA ALA A 92 -14.27 -1.04 4.05
C ALA A 92 -15.16 0.18 3.92
N THR A 93 -16.47 -0.04 3.72
CA THR A 93 -17.48 1.01 3.63
C THR A 93 -17.53 1.81 4.93
N THR A 94 -17.56 1.14 6.07
CA THR A 94 -17.54 1.79 7.39
C THR A 94 -16.25 2.60 7.59
N PHE A 95 -15.11 2.03 7.24
CA PHE A 95 -13.80 2.69 7.36
C PHE A 95 -13.72 3.95 6.51
N VAL A 96 -14.10 3.91 5.23
CA VAL A 96 -14.02 5.08 4.34
C VAL A 96 -15.06 6.15 4.71
N GLN A 97 -16.23 5.76 5.22
CA GLN A 97 -17.22 6.71 5.75
C GLN A 97 -16.67 7.48 6.97
N GLN A 98 -15.99 6.80 7.89
CA GLN A 98 -15.32 7.45 9.02
C GLN A 98 -14.24 8.44 8.57
N GLN A 99 -13.59 8.17 7.43
CA GLN A 99 -12.61 9.04 6.80
C GLN A 99 -13.24 10.18 5.96
N GLY A 100 -14.59 10.26 5.94
CA GLY A 100 -15.34 11.31 5.26
C GLY A 100 -15.48 11.13 3.75
N TRP A 101 -15.36 9.89 3.26
CA TRP A 101 -15.69 9.56 1.86
C TRP A 101 -17.20 9.39 1.70
N ALA A 102 -17.72 9.68 0.52
CA ALA A 102 -19.13 9.48 0.22
C ALA A 102 -19.35 8.13 -0.46
N VAL A 103 -20.30 7.36 0.06
CA VAL A 103 -20.76 6.09 -0.51
C VAL A 103 -21.99 6.36 -1.36
N ASP A 104 -21.96 5.90 -2.61
CA ASP A 104 -23.15 5.82 -3.46
C ASP A 104 -23.68 4.37 -3.44
N PRO A 105 -24.75 4.09 -2.67
CA PRO A 105 -25.28 2.73 -2.54
C PRO A 105 -25.98 2.23 -3.82
N ALA A 106 -26.40 3.14 -4.71
CA ALA A 106 -27.04 2.78 -5.97
C ALA A 106 -26.04 2.22 -7.01
N SER A 107 -24.82 2.76 -7.02
CA SER A 107 -23.76 2.37 -7.96
C SER A 107 -22.68 1.50 -7.32
N GLN A 108 -22.73 1.27 -6.00
CA GLN A 108 -21.66 0.64 -5.22
C GLN A 108 -20.29 1.32 -5.42
N MET A 109 -20.32 2.64 -5.61
CA MET A 109 -19.14 3.47 -5.86
C MET A 109 -18.84 4.35 -4.65
N LEU A 110 -17.55 4.51 -4.36
CA LEU A 110 -17.01 5.37 -3.34
C LEU A 110 -16.44 6.62 -3.99
N THR A 111 -16.89 7.78 -3.54
CA THR A 111 -16.30 9.07 -3.91
C THR A 111 -15.19 9.39 -2.91
N VAL A 112 -13.97 9.31 -3.41
CA VAL A 112 -12.76 9.52 -2.65
C VAL A 112 -12.66 11.00 -2.29
N LYS A 113 -12.59 11.30 -0.99
CA LYS A 113 -12.26 12.66 -0.54
C LYS A 113 -10.78 12.90 -0.81
N LYS A 114 -10.46 13.47 -1.97
CA LYS A 114 -9.09 13.86 -2.31
C LYS A 114 -8.53 14.75 -1.21
N GLN A 115 -7.48 14.29 -0.56
CA GLN A 115 -6.56 15.21 0.08
C GLN A 115 -5.98 16.09 -1.03
N PRO A 116 -5.83 17.41 -0.83
CA PRO A 116 -5.09 18.23 -1.77
C PRO A 116 -3.71 17.59 -1.85
N ILE A 117 -3.46 16.94 -2.99
CA ILE A 117 -2.13 16.50 -3.35
C ILE A 117 -1.36 17.82 -3.28
N VAL A 118 -0.50 18.00 -2.28
CA VAL A 118 0.56 18.99 -2.38
C VAL A 118 1.42 18.40 -3.47
N THR A 119 1.02 18.65 -4.71
CA THR A 119 1.85 18.41 -5.84
C THR A 119 3.02 19.34 -5.56
N GLU A 120 4.10 18.79 -5.03
CA GLU A 120 5.45 19.27 -5.31
C GLU A 120 5.74 19.09 -6.82
N GLN A 121 4.77 19.43 -7.68
CA GLN A 121 4.96 20.17 -8.91
C GLN A 121 5.02 21.65 -8.57
N LYS A 122 5.82 22.01 -7.55
CA LYS A 122 6.72 23.13 -7.78
C LYS A 122 7.84 22.56 -8.64
N LEU A 123 7.53 22.34 -9.93
CA LEU A 123 8.54 22.50 -10.96
C LEU A 123 9.21 23.81 -10.61
N ASP A 124 10.43 23.72 -10.09
CA ASP A 124 11.24 24.86 -9.73
C ASP A 124 11.29 25.78 -10.95
N ALA A 125 10.40 26.78 -11.00
CA ALA A 125 10.53 27.90 -11.92
C ALA A 125 11.91 28.57 -11.73
N ARG A 126 12.52 28.35 -10.55
CA ARG A 126 13.91 28.66 -10.21
C ARG A 126 14.95 27.85 -10.99
N LYS A 127 14.70 26.57 -11.33
CA LYS A 127 15.60 25.77 -12.21
C LYS A 127 15.49 26.20 -13.67
N LEU A 128 14.32 26.66 -14.11
CA LEU A 128 14.13 27.20 -15.47
C LEU A 128 14.83 28.56 -15.64
N GLN A 129 14.87 29.41 -14.61
CA GLN A 129 15.64 30.67 -14.66
C GLN A 129 17.15 30.44 -14.81
N ASN A 130 17.71 29.43 -14.13
CA ASN A 130 19.16 29.16 -14.18
C ASN A 130 19.66 28.68 -15.55
N LEU A 131 18.80 28.13 -16.41
CA LEU A 131 19.20 27.71 -17.77
C LEU A 131 19.27 28.87 -18.76
N THR A 132 18.59 29.99 -18.49
CA THR A 132 18.71 31.20 -19.32
C THR A 132 20.00 31.97 -19.02
N GLU A 133 20.52 31.91 -17.79
CA GLU A 133 21.77 32.58 -17.42
C GLU A 133 23.03 31.88 -17.94
N TYR A 134 22.96 30.59 -18.30
CA TYR A 134 24.10 29.85 -18.84
C TYR A 134 24.30 30.01 -20.35
N VAL A 135 23.29 30.50 -21.09
CA VAL A 135 23.40 30.81 -22.53
C VAL A 135 23.94 32.22 -22.78
N PHE A 136 24.05 33.06 -21.74
CA PHE A 136 24.61 34.41 -21.85
C PHE A 136 26.09 34.51 -21.44
N HIS A 137 26.64 33.50 -20.75
CA HIS A 137 28.03 33.50 -20.26
C HIS A 137 29.01 32.72 -21.14
N LEU A 138 28.57 32.21 -22.29
CA LEU A 138 29.43 31.54 -23.29
C LEU A 138 29.65 32.39 -24.56
N GLU A 139 29.17 33.62 -24.59
CA GLU A 139 29.55 34.66 -25.55
C GLU A 139 30.44 35.72 -24.87
N HIS A 140 31.66 35.34 -24.49
CA HIS A 140 32.84 36.23 -24.56
C HIS A 140 34.15 35.43 -24.57
#